data_AF-A0A8J7ZG51-F1
#
_entry.id   AF-A0A8J7ZG51-F1
#
_cell.length_a   1.000
_cell.length_b   1.000
_cell.length_c   1.000
_cell.angle_alpha   90.00
_cell.angle_beta   90.00
_cell.angle_gamma   90.00
#
_symmetry.space_group_name_H-M   'P 1'
#
loop_
_entity.id
_entity.type
_entity.pdbx_description
1 polymer ?
#
loop_
_entity_poly.entity_id
_entity_poly.type
_entity_poly.pdbx_seq_one_letter_code
_entity_poly.pdbx_strand_id
1 'polypeptide(L)' 'MGFEGFAYLAGVVGVAIGMAGLLAAEYFDGVDILLPVGGVVALGSVGAITYLVSRHDPPAHGEH' A
#
# COMPACT_ATOMS: atom_id res chain seq x y z
N MET A 1 9.54 -9.54 -15.00
CA MET A 1 9.01 -9.42 -13.62
C MET A 1 7.95 -10.49 -13.45
N GLY A 2 8.04 -11.34 -12.43
CA GLY A 2 6.96 -12.27 -12.09
C GLY A 2 5.71 -11.51 -11.61
N PHE A 3 4.56 -12.19 -11.62
CA PHE A 3 3.29 -11.64 -11.13
C PHE A 3 3.41 -11.06 -9.71
N GLU A 4 4.20 -11.70 -8.84
CA GLU A 4 4.47 -11.27 -7.46
C GLU A 4 5.18 -9.92 -7.40
N GLY A 5 6.18 -9.70 -8.26
CA GLY A 5 6.90 -8.43 -8.34
C GLY A 5 6.00 -7.29 -8.83
N PHE A 6 5.09 -7.59 -9.77
CA PHE A 6 4.09 -6.64 -10.23
C PHE A 6 3.07 -6.31 -9.13
N ALA A 7 2.57 -7.33 -8.40
CA ALA A 7 1.62 -7.14 -7.31
C ALA A 7 2.20 -6.33 -6.15
N TYR A 8 3.46 -6.56 -5.79
CA TYR A 8 4.17 -5.76 -4.80
C TYR A 8 4.32 -4.31 -5.25
N LEU A 9 4.76 -4.07 -6.48
CA LEU A 9 4.88 -2.73 -7.05
C LEU A 9 3.53 -2.01 -7.06
N ALA A 10 2.46 -2.68 -7.49
CA ALA A 10 1.11 -2.14 -7.48
C ALA A 10 0.64 -1.77 -6.08
N GLY A 11 0.97 -2.60 -5.07
CA GLY A 11 0.72 -2.30 -3.66
C GLY A 11 1.43 -1.02 -3.21
N VAL A 12 2.73 -0.89 -3.51
CA VAL A 12 3.51 0.30 -3.15
C VAL A 12 2.94 1.56 -3.81
N VAL A 13 2.58 1.47 -5.09
CA VAL A 13 1.93 2.57 -5.82
C VAL A 13 0.58 2.92 -5.18
N GLY A 14 -0.21 1.92 -4.80
CA GLY A 14 -1.47 2.13 -4.09
C GLY A 14 -1.30 2.88 -2.78
N VAL A 15 -0.30 2.51 -1.97
CA VAL A 15 0.04 3.25 -0.74
C VAL A 15 0.39 4.70 -1.05
N ALA A 16 1.24 4.95 -2.06
CA ALA A 16 1.63 6.30 -2.45
C ALA A 16 0.44 7.15 -2.89
N ILE A 17 -0.48 6.59 -3.69
CA ILE A 17 -1.71 7.27 -4.12
C ILE A 17 -2.63 7.55 -2.93
N GLY A 18 -2.81 6.59 -2.03
CA GLY A 18 -3.62 6.77 -0.82
C GLY A 18 -3.08 7.89 0.07
N MET A 19 -1.77 7.93 0.30
CA MET A 19 -1.11 8.99 1.05
C MET A 19 -1.21 10.35 0.35
N ALA A 20 -1.06 10.38 -0.98
CA ALA A 20 -1.24 11.60 -1.76
C ALA A 20 -2.68 12.14 -1.65
N GLY A 21 -3.69 11.27 -1.65
CA GLY A 21 -5.09 11.64 -1.43
C GLY A 21 -5.35 12.21 -0.03
N LEU A 22 -4.78 11.59 1.01
CA LEU A 22 -4.87 12.09 2.39
C LEU A 22 -4.20 13.46 2.54
N LEU A 23 -3.00 13.63 1.97
CA LEU A 23 -2.32 14.92 1.95
C LEU A 23 -3.12 15.96 1.17
N ALA A 24 -3.70 15.59 0.02
CA ALA A 24 -4.50 16.52 -0.76
C ALA A 24 -5.74 17.01 0.02
N ALA A 25 -6.42 16.12 0.75
CA ALA A 25 -7.56 16.49 1.58
C ALA A 25 -7.20 17.46 2.72
N GLU A 26 -5.98 17.38 3.24
CA GLU A 26 -5.49 18.28 4.29
C GLU A 26 -5.15 19.68 3.77
N TYR A 27 -4.59 19.77 2.55
CA TYR A 27 -4.05 21.03 2.02
C TYR A 27 -4.95 21.77 1.03
N PHE A 28 -5.95 21.11 0.45
CA PHE A 28 -6.83 21.70 -0.57
C PHE A 28 -8.29 21.66 -0.13
N ASP A 29 -8.95 22.82 -0.19
CA ASP A 29 -10.38 22.91 0.04
C ASP A 29 -11.19 22.28 -1.11
N GLY A 30 -12.29 21.59 -0.75
CA GLY A 30 -13.23 21.00 -1.72
C GLY A 30 -12.90 19.57 -2.15
N VAL A 31 -11.88 18.94 -1.55
CA VAL A 31 -11.51 17.55 -1.81
C VAL A 31 -11.59 16.66 -0.56
N ASP A 32 -12.45 17.00 0.41
CA ASP A 32 -12.63 16.26 1.66
C ASP A 32 -12.99 14.77 1.44
N ILE A 33 -13.61 14.44 0.31
CA ILE A 33 -13.91 13.06 -0.10
C ILE A 33 -12.65 12.21 -0.29
N LEU A 34 -11.50 12.83 -0.57
CA LEU A 34 -10.22 12.14 -0.67
C LEU A 34 -9.72 11.62 0.68
N LEU A 35 -10.24 12.13 1.80
CA LEU A 35 -9.83 11.68 3.12
C LEU A 35 -10.27 10.22 3.39
N PRO A 36 -11.55 9.85 3.28
CA PRO A 36 -11.96 8.45 3.40
C PRO A 36 -11.45 7.59 2.23
N VAL A 37 -11.42 8.10 1.00
CA VAL A 37 -10.97 7.32 -0.18
C VAL A 37 -9.48 7.01 -0.09
N GLY A 38 -8.65 8.01 0.21
CA GLY A 38 -7.21 7.87 0.38
C GLY A 38 -6.86 6.93 1.53
N GLY A 39 -7.60 7.02 2.65
CA GLY A 39 -7.46 6.11 3.78
C GLY A 39 -7.76 4.65 3.41
N VAL A 40 -8.86 4.38 2.71
CA VAL A 40 -9.21 3.02 2.25
C VAL A 40 -8.16 2.47 1.29
N VAL A 41 -7.68 3.28 0.36
CA VAL A 41 -6.66 2.86 -0.62
C VAL A 41 -5.33 2.57 0.08
N ALA A 42 -4.89 3.43 1.01
CA ALA A 42 -3.66 3.22 1.75
C ALA A 42 -3.73 1.96 2.62
N LEU A 43 -4.78 1.83 3.44
CA LEU A 43 -4.95 0.68 4.33
C LEU A 43 -5.14 -0.63 3.55
N GLY A 44 -5.93 -0.60 2.48
CA GLY A 44 -6.12 -1.76 1.61
C GLY A 44 -4.82 -2.21 0.94
N SER A 45 -4.01 -1.25 0.48
CA SER A 45 -2.72 -1.54 -0.15
C SER A 45 -1.70 -2.09 0.84
N VAL A 46 -1.63 -1.53 2.06
CA VAL A 46 -0.82 -2.08 3.15
C VAL A 46 -1.26 -3.49 3.49
N GLY A 47 -2.57 -3.73 3.68
CA GLY A 47 -3.11 -5.05 3.96
C GLY A 47 -2.78 -6.08 2.87
N ALA A 48 -2.86 -5.68 1.59
CA ALA A 48 -2.50 -6.52 0.46
C ALA A 48 -0.99 -6.88 0.47
N ILE A 49 -0.11 -5.91 0.72
CA ILE A 49 1.33 -6.16 0.84
C ILE A 49 1.60 -7.10 2.02
N THR A 50 1.05 -6.81 3.20
CA THR A 50 1.19 -7.66 4.40
C THR A 50 0.75 -9.08 4.13
N TYR A 51 -0.35 -9.26 3.40
CA TYR A 51 -0.86 -10.57 3.02
C TYR A 51 0.05 -11.31 2.04
N LEU A 52 0.63 -10.61 1.08
CA LEU A 52 1.57 -11.20 0.13
C LEU A 52 2.88 -11.61 0.81
N VAL A 53 3.39 -10.75 1.70
CA VAL A 53 4.61 -11.01 2.47
C VAL A 53 4.42 -12.15 3.47
N SER A 54 3.28 -12.22 4.16
CA SER A 54 3.02 -13.29 5.15
C SER A 54 2.90 -14.68 4.52
N ARG A 55 2.69 -14.75 3.21
CA ARG A 55 2.66 -16.01 2.44
C ARG A 55 4.02 -16.42 1.89
N HIS A 56 5.02 -15.55 1.95
CA HIS A 56 6.38 -15.93 1.64
C HIS A 56 6.99 -16.57 2.89
N ASP A 57 7.63 -17.72 2.72
CA ASP A 57 8.35 -18.36 3.83
C ASP A 57 9.34 -17.35 4.43
N PRO A 58 9.40 -17.23 5.77
CA PRO A 58 10.41 -16.41 6.39
C PRO A 58 11.79 -16.91 5.94
N PRO A 59 12.77 -16.01 5.68
CA PRO A 59 14.12 -16.44 5.36
C PRO A 59 14.58 -17.41 6.47
N ALA A 60 15.08 -18.58 6.06
CA ALA A 60 15.52 -19.62 6.97
C ALA A 60 16.44 -18.99 8.02
N HIS A 61 16.01 -19.04 9.29
CA HIS A 61 16.88 -18.69 10.40
C HIS A 61 17.99 -19.73 10.44
N GLY A 62 19.11 -19.41 9.81
CA GLY A 62 20.33 -20.21 9.87
C GLY A 62 21.01 -20.34 8.53
N GLU A 63 21.81 -19.35 8.16
CA GLU A 63 23.22 -19.58 7.84
C GLU A 63 24.02 -18.50 8.58
N HIS A 64 24.90 -18.97 9.46
CA HIS A 64 25.86 -18.17 10.22
C HIS A 64 26.88 -17.51 9.29
#